data_AF-A0A950WHL6-F1
#
_entry.id   AF-A0A950WHL6-F1
#
_cell.length_a   1.000
_cell.length_b   1.000
_cell.length_c   1.000
_cell.angle_alpha   90.00
_cell.angle_beta   90.00
_cell.angle_gamma   90.00
#
_symmetry.space_group_name_H-M   'P 1'
#
loop_
_entity.id
_entity.type
_entity.pdbx_description
1 polymer ?
#
loop_
_entity_poly.entity_id
_entity_poly.type
_entity_poly.pdbx_seq_one_letter_code
_entity_poly.pdbx_strand_id
1 'polypeptide(L)'
;MLQTGTTQEKIEKNLTMLVIGMVVLETILVAMALVPAQLWTRLLPQSTNATLDGPFPSAIAPFITALIYLIPTLIGFLSRSWQRALLYATLPAWIGLGAFLIAATFRIGAFYLVSPDHVTANVSVLELFAVLGGIGWLARHLFKLG
;
A
#
# COMPACT_ATOMS: atom_id res chain seq x y z
N MET A 1 -14.69 -37.38 -12.45
CA MET A 1 -13.66 -36.74 -11.59
C MET A 1 -12.77 -35.71 -12.32
N LEU A 2 -13.07 -35.29 -13.56
CA LEU A 2 -12.18 -34.40 -14.36
C LEU A 2 -12.59 -32.91 -14.41
N GLN A 3 -13.78 -32.53 -13.92
CA GLN A 3 -14.29 -31.14 -14.01
C GLN A 3 -13.92 -30.23 -12.82
N THR A 4 -13.47 -30.79 -11.69
CA THR A 4 -13.13 -30.02 -10.50
C THR A 4 -11.80 -29.25 -10.65
N GLY A 5 -10.84 -29.79 -11.39
CA GLY A 5 -9.52 -29.18 -11.58
C GLY A 5 -9.56 -27.82 -12.30
N THR A 6 -10.40 -27.69 -13.34
CA THR A 6 -10.48 -26.47 -14.16
C THR A 6 -11.16 -25.30 -13.43
N THR A 7 -12.08 -25.61 -12.50
CA THR A 7 -12.82 -24.59 -11.74
C THR A 7 -11.96 -24.00 -10.63
N GLN A 8 -11.23 -24.85 -9.91
CA GLN A 8 -10.35 -24.41 -8.82
C GLN A 8 -9.19 -23.56 -9.33
N GLU A 9 -8.55 -23.97 -10.43
CA GLU A 9 -7.47 -23.20 -11.06
C GLU A 9 -7.94 -21.81 -11.53
N LYS A 10 -9.16 -21.72 -12.07
CA LYS A 10 -9.76 -20.45 -12.48
C LYS A 10 -9.99 -19.51 -11.31
N ILE A 11 -10.48 -20.02 -10.17
CA ILE A 11 -10.67 -19.24 -8.94
C ILE A 11 -9.32 -18.71 -8.43
N GLU A 12 -8.30 -19.56 -8.42
CA GLU A 12 -6.94 -19.18 -7.99
C GLU A 12 -6.34 -18.08 -8.85
N LYS A 13 -6.51 -18.19 -10.16
CA LYS A 13 -6.08 -17.16 -11.11
C LYS A 13 -6.81 -15.84 -10.86
N ASN A 14 -8.12 -15.87 -10.66
CA ASN A 14 -8.92 -14.67 -10.40
C ASN A 14 -8.54 -14.00 -9.08
N LEU A 15 -8.31 -14.77 -8.01
CA LEU A 15 -7.85 -14.25 -6.72
C LEU A 15 -6.47 -13.61 -6.84
N THR A 16 -5.56 -14.25 -7.59
CA THR A 16 -4.22 -13.70 -7.84
C THR A 16 -4.32 -12.37 -8.60
N MET A 17 -5.16 -12.31 -9.64
CA MET A 17 -5.38 -11.08 -10.41
C MET A 17 -6.01 -9.98 -9.56
N LEU A 18 -6.94 -10.32 -8.66
CA LEU A 18 -7.52 -9.38 -7.69
C LEU A 18 -6.48 -8.82 -6.74
N VAL A 19 -5.62 -9.66 -6.16
CA VAL A 19 -4.53 -9.24 -5.28
C VAL A 19 -3.57 -8.31 -6.02
N ILE A 20 -3.20 -8.62 -7.26
CA ILE A 20 -2.37 -7.74 -8.08
C ILE A 20 -3.05 -6.39 -8.31
N GLY A 21 -4.35 -6.37 -8.62
CA GLY A 21 -5.12 -5.13 -8.77
C GLY A 21 -5.13 -4.29 -7.49
N MET A 22 -5.29 -4.94 -6.33
CA MET A 22 -5.22 -4.29 -5.02
C MET A 22 -3.82 -3.70 -4.74
N VAL A 23 -2.75 -4.44 -5.07
CA VAL A 23 -1.36 -3.96 -4.93
C VAL A 23 -1.13 -2.73 -5.80
N VAL A 24 -1.58 -2.73 -7.05
CA VAL A 24 -1.45 -1.58 -7.96
C VAL A 24 -2.21 -0.37 -7.42
N LEU A 25 -3.47 -0.57 -7.01
CA LEU A 25 -4.28 0.50 -6.42
C LEU A 25 -3.61 1.10 -5.18
N GLU A 26 -3.16 0.24 -4.26
CA GLU A 26 -2.50 0.67 -3.03
C GLU A 26 -1.18 1.39 -3.32
N THR A 27 -0.44 0.95 -4.34
CA THR A 27 0.78 1.64 -4.78
C THR A 27 0.49 3.07 -5.22
N ILE A 28 -0.60 3.29 -5.95
CA ILE A 28 -1.02 4.62 -6.39
C ILE A 28 -1.46 5.47 -5.19
N LEU A 29 -2.24 4.91 -4.25
CA LEU A 29 -2.66 5.61 -3.03
C LEU A 29 -1.47 6.03 -2.16
N VAL A 30 -0.55 5.10 -1.89
CA VAL A 30 0.66 5.36 -1.10
C VAL A 30 1.56 6.38 -1.80
N ALA A 31 1.76 6.26 -3.12
CA ALA A 31 2.56 7.22 -3.87
C ALA A 31 1.98 8.64 -3.77
N MET A 32 0.65 8.80 -3.88
CA MET A 32 0.01 10.10 -3.69
C MET A 32 0.12 10.62 -2.26
N ALA A 33 0.02 9.74 -1.26
CA ALA A 33 0.13 10.11 0.15
C ALA A 33 1.57 10.54 0.54
N LEU A 34 2.59 10.00 -0.12
CA LEU A 34 4.00 10.36 0.11
C LEU A 34 4.41 11.68 -0.56
N VAL A 35 3.60 12.21 -1.48
CA VAL A 35 3.87 13.52 -2.08
C VAL A 35 3.75 14.62 -1.02
N PRO A 36 4.77 15.48 -0.84
CA PRO A 36 4.71 16.55 0.17
C PRO A 36 3.53 17.49 -0.05
N ALA A 37 2.89 17.92 1.04
CA ALA A 37 1.76 18.86 1.03
C ALA A 37 2.05 20.14 0.23
N GLN A 38 3.28 20.66 0.30
CA GLN A 38 3.69 21.86 -0.44
C GLN A 38 3.77 21.64 -1.95
N LEU A 39 3.95 20.39 -2.41
CA LEU A 39 3.88 20.08 -3.83
C LEU A 39 2.42 20.01 -4.27
N TRP A 40 1.53 19.44 -3.46
CA TRP A 40 0.10 19.41 -3.76
C TRP A 40 -0.51 20.81 -3.90
N THR A 41 -0.17 21.75 -3.04
CA THR A 41 -0.65 23.14 -3.17
C THR A 41 -0.16 23.84 -4.44
N ARG A 42 1.03 23.47 -4.94
CA ARG A 42 1.55 24.00 -6.22
C ARG A 42 0.89 23.36 -7.42
N LEU A 43 0.62 22.05 -7.36
CA LEU A 43 -0.03 21.30 -8.43
C LEU A 43 -1.54 21.57 -8.52
N LEU A 44 -2.17 21.88 -7.39
CA LEU A 44 -3.61 22.11 -7.27
C LEU A 44 -3.89 23.46 -6.59
N PRO A 45 -3.51 24.59 -7.21
CA PRO A 45 -3.61 25.91 -6.60
C PRO A 45 -5.06 26.37 -6.34
N GLN A 46 -6.04 25.74 -7.01
CA GLN A 46 -7.46 26.04 -6.83
C GLN A 46 -8.12 25.20 -5.72
N SER A 47 -7.39 24.26 -5.11
CA SER A 47 -7.90 23.42 -4.04
C SER A 47 -7.55 24.03 -2.67
N THR A 48 -8.56 24.52 -1.96
CA THR A 48 -8.41 25.17 -0.64
C THR A 48 -7.78 24.24 0.41
N ASN A 49 -7.99 22.93 0.29
CA ASN A 49 -7.58 21.93 1.28
C ASN A 49 -6.43 21.03 0.80
N ALA A 50 -5.76 21.35 -0.32
CA ALA A 50 -4.68 20.53 -0.86
C ALA A 50 -3.47 20.36 0.09
N THR A 51 -3.31 21.24 1.09
CA THR A 51 -2.30 21.08 2.14
C THR A 51 -2.57 19.90 3.07
N LEU A 52 -3.85 19.60 3.33
CA LEU A 52 -4.29 18.57 4.27
C LEU A 52 -4.67 17.28 3.55
N ASP A 53 -5.48 17.40 2.50
CA ASP A 53 -6.12 16.26 1.83
C ASP A 53 -5.41 15.90 0.51
N GLY A 54 -4.37 16.63 0.13
CA GLY A 54 -3.66 16.43 -1.13
C GLY A 54 -4.59 16.59 -2.34
N PRO A 55 -4.64 15.61 -3.26
CA PRO A 55 -5.50 15.67 -4.43
C PRO A 55 -6.97 15.32 -4.15
N PHE A 56 -7.30 14.90 -2.93
CA PHE A 56 -8.62 14.39 -2.61
C PHE A 56 -9.54 15.48 -2.08
N PRO A 57 -10.81 15.52 -2.50
CA PRO A 57 -11.82 16.32 -1.82
C PRO A 57 -11.98 15.90 -0.36
N SER A 58 -12.17 16.85 0.55
CA SER A 58 -12.28 16.59 1.99
C SER A 58 -13.42 15.62 2.35
N ALA A 59 -14.47 15.55 1.53
CA ALA A 59 -15.57 14.61 1.71
C ALA A 59 -15.14 13.12 1.62
N ILE A 60 -14.05 12.82 0.88
CA ILE A 60 -13.56 11.44 0.68
C ILE A 60 -12.23 11.16 1.37
N ALA A 61 -11.53 12.17 1.88
CA ALA A 61 -10.21 11.99 2.51
C ALA A 61 -10.19 10.91 3.61
N PRO A 62 -11.18 10.83 4.55
CA PRO A 62 -11.21 9.75 5.55
C PRO A 62 -11.36 8.36 4.93
N PHE A 63 -12.11 8.26 3.82
CA PHE A 63 -12.28 7.01 3.10
C PHE A 63 -10.97 6.57 2.44
N ILE A 64 -10.21 7.50 1.86
CA ILE A 64 -8.87 7.21 1.32
C ILE A 64 -7.93 6.69 2.42
N THR A 65 -7.91 7.34 3.58
CA THR A 65 -7.12 6.86 4.72
C THR A 65 -7.56 5.46 5.15
N ALA A 66 -8.86 5.18 5.20
CA ALA A 66 -9.36 3.85 5.50
C ALA A 66 -8.89 2.81 4.48
N LEU A 67 -8.90 3.14 3.18
CA LEU A 67 -8.40 2.24 2.13
C LEU A 67 -6.92 1.88 2.32
N ILE A 68 -6.07 2.86 2.65
CA ILE A 68 -4.63 2.65 2.89
C ILE A 68 -4.37 1.64 4.01
N TYR A 69 -5.27 1.55 5.00
CA TYR A 69 -5.17 0.54 6.07
C TYR A 69 -5.84 -0.79 5.69
N LEU A 70 -6.98 -0.73 5.01
CA LEU A 70 -7.79 -1.91 4.73
C LEU A 70 -7.22 -2.74 3.58
N ILE A 71 -6.69 -2.12 2.53
CA ILE A 71 -6.22 -2.85 1.35
C ILE A 71 -5.03 -3.77 1.68
N PRO A 72 -3.96 -3.33 2.39
CA PRO A 72 -2.88 -4.24 2.80
C PRO A 72 -3.39 -5.40 3.67
N THR A 73 -4.37 -5.12 4.53
CA THR A 73 -5.03 -6.15 5.35
C THR A 73 -5.80 -7.15 4.49
N LEU A 74 -6.55 -6.69 3.49
CA LEU A 74 -7.28 -7.54 2.54
C LEU A 74 -6.33 -8.37 1.67
N ILE A 75 -5.23 -7.78 1.20
CA ILE A 75 -4.16 -8.50 0.48
C ILE A 75 -3.62 -9.64 1.34
N GLY A 76 -3.35 -9.37 2.62
CA GLY A 76 -2.94 -10.38 3.58
C GLY A 76 -3.96 -11.50 3.74
N PHE A 77 -5.23 -11.15 3.91
CA PHE A 77 -6.33 -12.10 4.08
C PHE A 77 -6.54 -12.99 2.85
N LEU A 78 -6.42 -12.43 1.65
CA LEU A 78 -6.59 -13.16 0.39
C LEU A 78 -5.37 -14.03 0.04
N SER A 79 -4.22 -13.79 0.67
CA SER A 79 -2.99 -14.55 0.45
C SER A 79 -3.01 -15.91 1.16
N ARG A 80 -2.54 -16.95 0.47
CA ARG A 80 -2.50 -18.33 1.00
C ARG A 80 -1.33 -18.60 1.92
N SER A 81 -0.18 -18.00 1.65
CA SER A 81 1.01 -18.13 2.49
C SER A 81 1.35 -16.80 3.13
N TRP A 82 1.90 -16.87 4.35
CA TRP A 82 2.31 -15.69 5.09
C TRP A 82 3.42 -14.91 4.34
N GLN A 83 4.31 -15.59 3.62
CA GLN A 83 5.34 -14.90 2.82
C GLN A 83 4.72 -14.05 1.70
N ARG A 84 3.68 -14.57 1.02
CA ARG A 84 2.97 -13.83 -0.03
C ARG A 84 2.18 -12.67 0.56
N ALA A 85 1.53 -12.89 1.71
CA ALA A 85 0.81 -11.85 2.43
C ALA A 85 1.71 -10.67 2.75
N LEU A 86 2.87 -10.93 3.37
CA LEU A 86 3.84 -9.88 3.71
C LEU A 86 4.43 -9.22 2.47
N LEU A 87 4.83 -10.01 1.47
CA LEU A 87 5.44 -9.46 0.26
C LEU A 87 4.47 -8.54 -0.48
N TYR A 88 3.25 -9.00 -0.77
CA TYR A 88 2.28 -8.20 -1.51
C TYR A 88 1.73 -7.03 -0.69
N ALA A 89 1.53 -7.20 0.62
CA ALA A 89 1.09 -6.10 1.46
C ALA A 89 2.16 -5.02 1.56
N THR A 90 3.45 -5.35 1.62
CA THR A 90 4.53 -4.34 1.74
C THR A 90 4.99 -3.75 0.41
N LEU A 91 4.71 -4.41 -0.72
CA LEU A 91 5.15 -3.98 -2.05
C LEU A 91 4.78 -2.52 -2.40
N PRO A 92 3.55 -2.05 -2.11
CA PRO A 92 3.18 -0.63 -2.29
C PRO A 92 4.08 0.34 -1.53
N ALA A 93 4.39 0.03 -0.27
CA ALA A 93 5.27 0.85 0.57
C ALA A 93 6.71 0.84 0.03
N TRP A 94 7.24 -0.30 -0.39
CA TRP A 94 8.56 -0.38 -1.04
C TRP A 94 8.66 0.49 -2.29
N ILE A 95 7.68 0.40 -3.19
CA ILE A 95 7.66 1.17 -4.43
C ILE A 95 7.49 2.66 -4.13
N GLY A 96 6.51 3.02 -3.31
CA GLY A 96 6.22 4.41 -2.96
C GLY A 96 7.40 5.08 -2.28
N LEU A 97 7.97 4.43 -1.26
CA LEU A 97 9.17 4.94 -0.57
C LEU A 97 10.37 4.98 -1.52
N GLY A 98 10.63 3.93 -2.30
CA GLY A 98 11.74 3.92 -3.26
C GLY A 98 11.69 5.09 -4.24
N ALA A 99 10.52 5.33 -4.84
CA ALA A 99 10.31 6.46 -5.75
C ALA A 99 10.48 7.80 -5.03
N PHE A 100 9.92 7.93 -3.82
CA PHE A 100 10.06 9.13 -3.00
C PHE A 100 11.51 9.41 -2.60
N LEU A 101 12.27 8.41 -2.18
CA LEU A 101 13.68 8.56 -1.83
C LEU A 101 14.52 8.99 -3.04
N ILE A 102 14.30 8.36 -4.20
CA ILE A 102 14.97 8.79 -5.45
C ILE A 102 14.63 10.24 -5.77
N ALA A 103 13.37 10.66 -5.62
CA ALA A 103 12.98 12.06 -5.82
C ALA A 103 13.64 13.00 -4.78
N ALA A 104 13.72 12.58 -3.52
CA ALA A 104 14.30 13.36 -2.44
C ALA A 104 15.81 13.57 -2.61
N THR A 105 16.55 12.60 -3.16
CA THR A 105 18.00 12.75 -3.39
C THR A 105 18.31 13.88 -4.40
N PHE A 106 17.43 14.15 -5.37
CA PHE A 106 17.61 15.28 -6.29
C PHE A 106 17.51 16.65 -5.61
N ARG A 107 16.84 16.73 -4.46
CA ARG A 107 16.62 18.00 -3.73
C ARG A 107 17.47 18.15 -2.48
N ILE A 108 17.70 17.05 -1.76
CA ILE A 108 18.32 17.04 -0.42
C ILE A 108 19.68 16.33 -0.45
N GLY A 109 19.97 15.54 -1.48
CA GLY A 109 21.22 14.78 -1.64
C GLY A 109 21.14 13.34 -1.13
N ALA A 110 22.18 12.56 -1.41
CA ALA A 110 22.22 11.11 -1.15
C ALA A 110 22.14 10.73 0.35
N PHE A 111 22.55 11.62 1.25
CA PHE A 111 22.52 11.36 2.70
C PHE A 111 21.12 11.45 3.34
N TYR A 112 20.09 11.80 2.57
CA TYR A 112 18.70 11.76 3.01
C TYR A 112 18.33 10.39 3.61
N LEU A 113 18.80 9.32 2.97
CA LEU A 113 18.47 7.93 3.32
C LEU A 113 19.03 7.49 4.68
N VAL A 114 20.11 8.12 5.16
CA VAL A 114 20.78 7.74 6.43
C VAL A 114 20.51 8.72 7.57
N SER A 115 19.71 9.75 7.33
CA SER A 115 19.32 10.66 8.40
C SER A 115 18.36 9.96 9.37
N PRO A 116 18.55 10.09 10.70
CA PRO A 116 17.78 9.33 11.68
C PRO A 116 16.26 9.51 11.54
N ASP A 117 15.79 10.76 11.35
CA ASP A 117 14.36 11.07 11.27
C ASP A 117 13.68 10.40 10.07
N HIS A 118 14.36 10.35 8.92
CA HIS A 118 13.81 9.75 7.71
C HIS A 118 13.90 8.23 7.73
N VAL A 119 14.95 7.65 8.32
CA VAL A 119 15.07 6.20 8.51
C VAL A 119 13.91 5.70 9.37
N THR A 120 13.66 6.32 10.52
CA THR A 120 12.57 5.91 11.41
C THR A 120 11.22 5.99 10.70
N ALA A 121 10.92 7.11 10.03
CA ALA A 121 9.66 7.27 9.31
C ALA A 121 9.47 6.22 8.20
N ASN A 122 10.49 5.98 7.37
CA ASN A 122 10.41 5.01 6.27
C ASN A 122 10.24 3.57 6.78
N VAL A 123 10.99 3.20 7.82
CA VAL A 123 10.89 1.87 8.44
C VAL A 123 9.52 1.67 9.07
N SER A 124 9.00 2.66 9.80
CA SER A 124 7.66 2.56 10.41
C SER A 124 6.54 2.35 9.38
N VAL A 125 6.64 2.95 8.18
CA VAL A 125 5.68 2.70 7.09
C VAL A 125 5.75 1.25 6.59
N LEU A 126 6.97 0.72 6.40
CA LEU A 126 7.15 -0.68 6.00
C LEU A 126 6.64 -1.66 7.07
N GLU A 127 6.91 -1.38 8.35
CA GLU A 127 6.44 -2.16 9.49
C GLU A 127 4.91 -2.15 9.58
N LEU A 128 4.28 -0.99 9.41
CA LEU A 128 2.82 -0.88 9.40
C LEU A 128 2.21 -1.79 8.32
N PHE A 129 2.71 -1.72 7.10
CA PHE A 129 2.18 -2.52 5.99
C PHE A 129 2.44 -4.02 6.21
N ALA A 130 3.59 -4.38 6.79
CA ALA A 130 3.89 -5.76 7.17
C ALA A 130 2.92 -6.28 8.24
N VAL A 131 2.65 -5.48 9.27
CA VAL A 131 1.70 -5.82 10.34
C VAL A 131 0.29 -5.97 9.79
N LEU A 132 -0.18 -5.06 8.94
CA LEU A 132 -1.51 -5.15 8.32
C LEU A 132 -1.65 -6.40 7.45
N GLY A 133 -0.66 -6.69 6.59
CA GLY A 133 -0.63 -7.92 5.80
C GLY A 133 -0.60 -9.18 6.66
N GLY A 134 0.19 -9.17 7.74
CA GLY A 134 0.27 -10.25 8.71
C GLY A 134 -1.05 -10.50 9.45
N ILE A 135 -1.71 -9.44 9.93
CA ILE A 135 -3.03 -9.51 10.59
C ILE A 135 -4.08 -10.07 9.63
N GLY A 136 -4.09 -9.60 8.38
CA GLY A 136 -4.99 -10.12 7.36
C GLY A 136 -4.83 -11.63 7.17
N TRP A 137 -3.59 -12.09 7.01
CA TRP A 137 -3.30 -13.51 6.87
C TRP A 137 -3.66 -14.32 8.13
N LEU A 138 -3.36 -13.80 9.32
CA LEU A 138 -3.70 -14.44 10.59
C LEU A 138 -5.21 -14.62 10.72
N ALA A 139 -6.00 -13.59 10.39
CA ALA A 139 -7.45 -13.67 10.40
C ALA A 139 -7.95 -14.81 9.50
N ARG A 140 -7.42 -14.93 8.27
CA ARG A 140 -7.74 -16.04 7.37
C ARG A 140 -7.46 -17.40 8.01
N HIS A 141 -6.30 -17.53 8.66
CA HIS A 141 -5.89 -18.77 9.32
C HIS A 141 -6.82 -19.13 10.49
N LEU A 142 -7.21 -18.15 11.30
CA LEU A 142 -8.15 -18.33 12.42
C LEU A 142 -9.55 -18.75 11.96
N PHE A 143 -10.03 -18.20 10.83
CA PHE A 143 -11.32 -18.57 10.24
C PHE A 143 -11.30 -19.91 9.47
N LYS A 144 -10.16 -20.62 9.44
CA LYS A 144 -9.97 -21.89 8.72
C LYS A 144 -10.36 -21.79 7.23
N LEU A 145 -10.16 -20.64 6.61
CA LEU A 145 -10.39 -20.42 5.17
C LEU A 145 -9.18 -20.88 4.32
N GLY A 146 -8.53 -21.95 4.78
CA GLY A 146 -7.29 -22.53 4.25
C GLY A 146 -7.55 -23.84 3.53
#